data_AF-A0A2Z3R4K6-F1
#
_entry.id   AF-A0A2Z3R4K6-F1
#
_cell.length_a   1.000
_cell.length_b   1.000
_cell.length_c   1.000
_cell.angle_alpha   90.00
_cell.angle_beta   90.00
_cell.angle_gamma   90.00
#
_symmetry.space_group_name_H-M   'P 1'
#
loop_
_entity.id
_entity.type
_entity.pdbx_description
1 polymer ?
#
loop_
_entity_poly.entity_id
_entity_poly.type
_entity_poly.pdbx_seq_one_letter_code
_entity_poly.pdbx_strand_id
1 'polypeptide(L)' 'MGYRNDHRPYVDADGEVRCAARCRDGHPCKRKGLGGGHRCPNHGGMSTGPRTPEGRQRSLEALARYRAGRKGEKT' A
#
# COMPACT_ATOMS: atom_id res chain seq x y z
N MET A 1 -9.74 -12.28 12.80
CA MET A 1 -8.81 -12.14 11.66
C MET A 1 -8.39 -10.67 11.55
N GLY A 2 -7.42 -10.23 12.35
CA GLY A 2 -7.04 -8.81 12.45
C GLY A 2 -6.01 -8.44 11.38
N TYR A 3 -6.31 -7.43 10.56
CA TYR A 3 -5.37 -6.84 9.62
C TYR A 3 -4.31 -6.06 10.40
N ARG A 4 -3.26 -6.74 10.86
CA ARG A 4 -2.12 -6.08 11.47
C ARG A 4 -1.42 -5.27 10.38
N ASN A 5 -1.33 -3.97 10.61
CA ASN A 5 -0.75 -2.98 9.70
C ASN A 5 0.79 -2.99 9.83
N ASP A 6 1.39 -4.17 9.91
CA ASP A 6 2.79 -4.37 10.30
C ASP A 6 3.73 -4.62 9.11
N HIS A 7 3.28 -4.31 7.88
CA HIS A 7 4.02 -4.52 6.64
C HIS A 7 4.54 -5.95 6.42
N ARG A 8 4.11 -6.93 7.23
CA ARG A 8 4.48 -8.33 7.02
C ARG A 8 3.63 -8.88 5.87
N PRO A 9 4.26 -9.56 4.89
CA PRO A 9 3.52 -10.16 3.78
C PRO A 9 2.58 -11.24 4.32
N TYR A 10 1.32 -11.21 3.87
CA TYR A 10 0.39 -12.31 4.13
C TYR A 10 0.82 -13.49 3.27
N VAL A 11 1.26 -14.56 3.92
CA VAL A 11 1.57 -15.83 3.28
C VAL A 11 0.35 -16.73 3.42
N ASP A 12 -0.12 -17.31 2.33
CA ASP A 12 -1.24 -18.25 2.39
C ASP A 12 -0.82 -19.65 2.88
N ALA A 13 -1.77 -20.58 2.90
CA ALA A 13 -1.53 -21.96 3.32
C ALA A 13 -0.51 -22.69 2.43
N ASP A 14 -0.35 -22.26 1.17
CA ASP A 14 0.56 -22.85 0.19
C ASP A 14 1.98 -22.24 0.27
N GLY A 15 2.22 -21.29 1.19
CA GLY A 15 3.50 -20.62 1.33
C GLY A 15 3.70 -19.45 0.36
N GLU A 16 2.67 -19.06 -0.40
CA GLU A 16 2.75 -18.01 -1.41
C GLU A 16 2.40 -16.64 -0.82
N VAL A 17 3.21 -15.64 -1.15
CA VAL A 17 2.98 -14.25 -0.75
C VAL A 17 1.78 -13.68 -1.50
N ARG A 18 0.78 -13.20 -0.76
CA ARG A 18 -0.42 -12.54 -1.30
C ARG A 18 -0.39 -11.03 -1.09
N CYS A 19 -1.11 -10.34 -1.97
CA CYS A 19 -1.23 -8.88 -1.93
C CYS A 19 -1.80 -8.37 -0.60
N ALA A 20 -2.90 -8.95 -0.14
CA ALA A 20 -3.62 -8.60 1.08
C ALA A 20 -3.97 -7.11 1.23
N ALA A 21 -3.87 -6.31 0.16
CA ALA A 21 -4.40 -4.94 0.14
C ALA A 21 -5.92 -4.99 0.28
N ARG A 22 -6.50 -3.99 0.96
CA ARG A 22 -7.96 -3.89 1.11
C ARG A 22 -8.58 -3.56 -0.24
N CYS A 23 -9.40 -4.47 -0.76
CA CYS A 23 -10.20 -4.24 -1.95
C CYS A 23 -11.34 -3.24 -1.65
N ARG A 24 -11.98 -2.70 -2.70
CA ARG A 24 -13.07 -1.71 -2.57
C ARG A 24 -14.26 -2.22 -1.75
N ASP A 25 -14.55 -3.51 -1.84
CA ASP A 25 -15.58 -4.25 -1.12
C ASP A 25 -15.12 -4.76 0.26
N GLY A 26 -13.94 -4.33 0.72
CA GLY A 26 -13.47 -4.53 2.10
C GLY A 26 -12.72 -5.83 2.36
N HIS A 27 -12.76 -6.80 1.45
CA HIS A 27 -12.02 -8.06 1.61
C HIS A 27 -10.52 -7.92 1.26
N PRO A 28 -9.65 -8.87 1.66
CA PRO A 28 -8.23 -8.82 1.36
C PRO A 28 -7.95 -9.31 -0.06
N CYS A 29 -7.11 -8.60 -0.81
CA CYS A 29 -6.72 -9.02 -2.15
C CYS A 29 -5.99 -10.39 -2.11
N LYS A 30 -6.59 -11.40 -2.74
CA LYS A 30 -6.07 -12.79 -2.84
C LYS A 30 -5.05 -13.02 -3.96
N ARG A 31 -4.82 -12.00 -4.81
CA ARG A 31 -3.86 -12.10 -5.93
C ARG A 31 -2.43 -12.26 -5.41
N LYS A 32 -1.61 -13.02 -6.14
CA LYS A 32 -0.18 -13.17 -5.86
C LYS A 32 0.50 -11.80 -5.78
N GLY A 33 1.29 -11.62 -4.72
CA GLY A 33 2.12 -10.44 -4.50
C GLY A 33 3.34 -10.45 -5.40
N LEU A 34 3.87 -9.26 -5.71
CA LEU A 34 5.06 -9.09 -6.52
C LEU A 34 6.20 -8.46 -5.71
N GLY A 35 7.41 -9.01 -5.89
CA GLY A 35 8.65 -8.49 -5.32
C GLY A 35 8.63 -8.33 -3.78
N GLY A 36 9.57 -7.55 -3.25
CA GLY A 36 9.70 -7.32 -1.81
C GLY A 36 8.53 -6.52 -1.20
N GLY A 37 7.77 -5.79 -2.03
CA GLY A 37 6.61 -5.01 -1.58
C GLY A 37 5.31 -5.80 -1.51
N HIS A 38 5.31 -7.08 -1.92
CA HIS A 38 4.19 -8.03 -1.87
C HIS A 38 2.86 -7.57 -2.49
N ARG A 39 2.77 -6.39 -3.13
CA ARG A 39 1.53 -5.90 -3.76
C ARG A 39 1.38 -6.47 -5.16
N CYS A 40 0.13 -6.62 -5.61
CA CYS A 40 -0.17 -7.05 -6.98
C CYS A 40 -0.26 -5.83 -7.94
N PRO A 41 -0.31 -6.03 -9.27
CA PRO A 41 -0.35 -4.92 -10.24
C PRO A 41 -1.48 -3.92 -9.98
N ASN A 42 -2.66 -4.42 -9.59
CA ASN A 42 -3.84 -3.59 -9.32
C ASN A 42 -3.73 -2.76 -8.04
N HIS A 43 -2.79 -3.12 -7.14
CA HIS A 43 -2.54 -2.44 -5.88
C HIS A 43 -1.12 -1.86 -5.82
N GLY A 44 -0.58 -1.46 -6.98
CA GLY A 44 0.69 -0.75 -7.07
C GLY A 44 1.94 -1.62 -7.03
N GLY A 45 1.82 -2.95 -7.13
CA GLY A 45 2.96 -3.88 -7.15
C GLY A 45 3.93 -3.70 -8.31
N MET A 46 3.48 -3.06 -9.40
CA MET A 46 4.31 -2.67 -10.54
C MET A 46 4.60 -1.17 -10.60
N SER A 47 4.17 -0.41 -9.57
CA SER A 47 4.46 1.02 -9.51
C SER A 47 5.94 1.23 -9.26
N THR A 48 6.55 2.12 -10.04
CA THR A 48 7.95 2.55 -9.83
C THR A 48 8.04 3.91 -9.16
N GLY A 49 6.91 4.45 -8.71
CA GLY A 49 6.81 5.81 -8.19
C GLY A 49 7.05 6.89 -9.26
N PRO A 50 7.03 8.17 -8.85
CA PRO A 50 7.33 9.29 -9.74
C PRO A 50 8.82 9.30 -10.11
N ARG A 51 9.10 9.28 -11.42
CA ARG A 51 10.47 9.27 -11.95
C ARG A 51 11.03 10.67 -12.22
N THR A 52 10.16 11.67 -12.43
CA THR A 52 10.59 13.05 -12.71
C THR A 52 10.69 13.88 -11.42
N PRO A 53 11.51 14.95 -11.39
CA PRO A 53 11.58 15.86 -10.25
C PRO A 53 10.21 16.47 -9.90
N GLU A 54 9.46 16.91 -10.89
CA GLU A 54 8.13 17.53 -10.71
C GLU A 54 7.13 16.51 -10.16
N GLY A 55 7.20 15.27 -10.62
CA GLY A 55 6.39 14.16 -10.10
C GLY A 55 6.69 13.89 -8.62
N ARG A 56 7.97 13.88 -8.24
CA ARG A 56 8.40 13.68 -6.85
C ARG A 56 7.92 14.83 -5.97
N GLN A 57 8.08 16.07 -6.43
CA GLN A 57 7.62 17.25 -5.72
C GLN A 57 6.12 17.20 -5.44
N ARG A 58 5.30 16.89 -6.46
CA ARG A 58 3.84 16.73 -6.29
C ARG A 58 3.49 15.65 -5.26
N SER A 59 4.18 14.51 -5.27
CA SER A 59 3.96 13.45 -4.27
C SER A 59 4.32 13.91 -2.85
N LEU A 60 5.41 14.67 -2.68
CA LEU A 60 5.82 15.21 -1.39
C LEU A 60 4.82 16.24 -0.86
N GLU A 61 4.32 17.14 -1.71
CA GLU A 61 3.31 18.13 -1.36
C GLU A 61 2.00 17.48 -0.93
N ALA A 62 1.55 16.46 -1.65
CA ALA A 62 0.36 15.69 -1.27
C ALA A 62 0.52 15.03 0.10
N LEU A 63 1.69 14.45 0.38
CA LEU A 63 2.01 13.86 1.69
C LEU A 63 2.03 14.92 2.80
N ALA A 64 2.59 16.10 2.54
CA ALA A 64 2.61 17.21 3.50
C ALA A 64 1.18 17.67 3.85
N ARG A 65 0.32 17.86 2.85
CA ARG A 65 -1.11 18.21 3.04
C ARG A 65 -1.85 17.17 3.87
N TYR A 66 -1.71 15.88 3.54
CA TYR A 66 -2.31 14.79 4.32
C TYR A 66 -1.88 14.81 5.79
N ARG A 67 -0.57 14.99 6.04
CA ARG A 67 -0.03 15.04 7.41
C ARG A 67 -0.51 16.26 8.19
N ALA A 68 -0.65 17.41 7.54
CA ALA A 68 -1.18 18.62 8.18
C ALA A 68 -2.64 18.42 8.61
N GLY A 69 -3.50 17.87 7.74
CA GLY A 69 -4.90 17.58 8.08
C GLY A 69 -5.05 16.56 9.21
N ARG A 70 -4.23 15.49 9.20
CA ARG A 70 -4.27 14.45 10.24
C ARG A 70 -3.77 14.90 11.61
N LYS A 71 -3.01 16.00 11.71
CA LYS A 71 -2.60 16.56 13.01
C LYS A 71 -3.76 17.19 13.79
N GLY A 72 -4.91 17.45 13.16
CA GLY A 72 -6.11 17.96 13.82
C GLY A 72 -7.02 16.90 14.46
N GLU A 73 -6.82 15.62 14.13
CA GLU A 73 -7.72 14.51 14.55
C GLU A 73 -7.15 13.67 15.71
N LYS A 74 -6.02 14.10 16.28
CA LYS A 74 -5.44 13.51 17.48
C LYS A 74 -5.87 14.32 18.71
N THR A 75 -7.12 14.16 19.15
CA THR A 75 -7.59 14.46 20.51
C THR A 75 -8.28 13.23 21.03
#